data_AF-A0A924RV56-F1
#
_entry.id   AF-A0A924RV56-F1
#
_cell.length_a   1.000
_cell.length_b   1.000
_cell.length_c   1.000
_cell.angle_alpha   90.00
_cell.angle_beta   90.00
_cell.angle_gamma   90.00
#
_symmetry.space_group_name_H-M   'P 1'
#
loop_
_entity.id
_entity.type
_entity.pdbx_description
1 polymer ?
#
loop_
_entity_poly.entity_id
_entity_poly.type
_entity_poly.pdbx_seq_one_letter_code
_entity_poly.pdbx_strand_id
1 'polypeptide(L)'
;LALGINYPNAADLLLSDSLKPGNEIYIHGNCITVGCIPLQNDPIEELYLLTSQAKNNGEDFIPIHIYPIKFNNTKSAEYLGKVSKEDKDYQLFIKQLQEVYDYFELNKKLPLISVNKKGEYIVM
;
A
#
# COMPACT_ATOMS: atom_id res chain seq x y z
N LEU A 1 13.71 14.54 1.68
CA LEU A 1 12.58 14.15 2.54
C LEU A 1 12.22 12.70 2.22
N ALA A 2 11.96 11.90 3.24
CA ALA A 2 11.56 10.50 3.06
C ALA A 2 10.61 10.06 4.19
N LEU A 3 9.66 9.18 3.85
CA LEU A 3 8.74 8.55 4.78
C LEU A 3 8.88 7.03 4.62
N GLY A 4 9.34 6.36 5.66
CA GLY A 4 9.48 4.90 5.65
C GLY A 4 8.12 4.22 5.71
N ILE A 5 7.92 3.18 4.90
CA ILE A 5 6.74 2.32 4.99
C ILE A 5 7.06 1.07 5.80
N ASN A 6 6.03 0.33 6.23
CA ASN A 6 6.19 -0.86 7.07
C ASN A 6 6.58 -2.12 6.29
N TYR A 7 7.31 -1.99 5.17
CA TYR A 7 7.78 -3.14 4.41
C TYR A 7 9.09 -3.70 5.00
N PRO A 8 9.20 -5.03 5.21
CA PRO A 8 8.16 -6.03 5.02
C PRO A 8 7.15 -6.01 6.18
N ASN A 9 5.86 -6.05 5.85
CA ASN A 9 4.79 -6.17 6.83
C ASN A 9 4.52 -7.65 7.19
N ALA A 10 3.50 -7.91 8.02
CA ALA A 10 3.17 -9.28 8.44
C ALA A 10 2.85 -10.24 7.27
N ALA A 11 2.20 -9.76 6.21
CA ALA A 11 1.93 -10.56 5.02
C ALA A 11 3.21 -10.77 4.20
N ASP A 12 4.02 -9.73 4.03
CA ASP A 12 5.29 -9.83 3.29
C ASP A 12 6.23 -10.84 3.95
N LEU A 13 6.33 -10.84 5.28
CA LEU A 13 7.14 -11.80 6.03
C LEU A 13 6.69 -13.26 5.87
N LEU A 14 5.41 -13.50 5.57
CA LEU A 14 4.87 -14.84 5.35
C LEU A 14 5.01 -15.29 3.89
N LEU A 15 4.93 -14.37 2.93
CA LEU A 15 4.82 -14.67 1.50
C LEU A 15 6.13 -14.50 0.72
N SER A 16 7.08 -13.73 1.24
CA SER A 16 8.37 -13.47 0.58
C SER A 16 9.47 -14.45 1.00
N ASP A 17 10.67 -14.24 0.46
CA ASP A 17 11.85 -15.03 0.82
C ASP A 17 12.14 -14.92 2.33
N SER A 18 12.05 -16.06 3.02
CA SER A 18 12.21 -16.14 4.47
C SER A 18 13.58 -15.68 5.01
N LEU A 19 14.61 -15.64 4.18
CA LEU A 19 15.97 -15.23 4.55
C LEU A 19 16.26 -13.79 4.12
N LYS A 20 15.65 -13.33 3.02
CA LYS A 20 15.90 -12.01 2.42
C LYS A 20 14.60 -11.38 1.89
N PRO A 21 13.67 -11.00 2.78
CA PRO A 21 12.38 -10.41 2.38
C PRO A 21 12.52 -9.01 1.78
N GLY A 22 13.71 -8.40 1.82
CA GLY A 22 13.91 -6.98 1.53
C GLY A 22 13.59 -6.11 2.75
N ASN A 23 13.87 -4.81 2.64
CA ASN A 23 13.64 -3.80 3.68
C ASN A 23 13.73 -2.39 3.06
N GLU A 24 13.65 -1.37 3.92
CA GLU A 24 14.07 0.00 3.58
C GLU A 24 13.34 0.60 2.36
N ILE A 25 12.03 0.37 2.28
CA ILE A 25 11.17 1.02 1.28
C ILE A 25 10.66 2.35 1.83
N TYR A 26 10.85 3.41 1.05
CA TYR A 26 10.48 4.77 1.42
C TYR A 26 9.65 5.45 0.33
N ILE A 27 8.82 6.40 0.73
CA ILE A 27 8.27 7.43 -0.15
C ILE A 27 9.25 8.61 -0.12
N HIS A 28 9.79 9.06 -1.25
CA HIS A 28 10.78 10.14 -1.31
C HIS A 28 10.63 11.04 -2.53
N GLY A 29 11.37 12.15 -2.57
CA GLY A 29 11.45 13.04 -3.72
C GLY A 29 12.48 12.60 -4.76
N ASN A 30 12.60 13.30 -5.90
CA ASN A 30 13.40 12.87 -7.06
C ASN A 30 12.89 11.59 -7.76
N CYS A 31 13.39 11.31 -8.97
CA CYS A 31 12.86 10.28 -9.87
C CYS A 31 13.61 8.93 -9.88
N ILE A 32 14.59 8.72 -8.97
CA ILE A 32 15.43 7.51 -8.96
C ILE A 32 14.91 6.54 -7.92
N THR A 33 14.49 5.33 -8.32
CA THR A 33 14.12 4.28 -7.36
C THR A 33 14.64 2.91 -7.78
N VAL A 34 15.05 2.12 -6.79
CA VAL A 34 15.34 0.67 -6.89
C VAL A 34 14.29 -0.16 -6.12
N GLY A 35 13.13 0.45 -5.85
CA GLY A 35 12.05 -0.15 -5.05
C GLY A 35 11.19 0.88 -4.29
N CYS A 36 11.76 2.06 -4.00
CA CYS A 36 11.05 3.15 -3.35
C CYS A 36 9.97 3.82 -4.22
N ILE A 37 9.13 4.65 -3.59
CA ILE A 37 7.99 5.34 -4.21
C ILE A 37 8.36 6.82 -4.41
N PRO A 38 8.63 7.28 -5.65
CA PRO A 38 9.05 8.64 -5.91
C PRO A 38 7.81 9.55 -6.07
N LEU A 39 7.73 10.62 -5.28
CA LEU A 39 6.66 11.61 -5.36
C LEU A 39 7.11 12.96 -5.94
N GLN A 40 8.24 13.04 -6.65
CA GLN A 40 8.86 14.32 -7.03
C GLN A 40 9.10 15.21 -5.80
N ASN A 41 9.68 16.41 -5.96
CA ASN A 41 10.08 17.22 -4.80
C ASN A 41 8.89 17.93 -4.14
N ASP A 42 8.05 18.62 -4.92
CA ASP A 42 6.96 19.41 -4.34
C ASP A 42 5.92 18.55 -3.60
N PRO A 43 5.44 17.41 -4.17
CA PRO A 43 4.45 16.57 -3.46
C PRO A 43 5.00 15.85 -2.23
N ILE A 44 6.30 15.49 -2.18
CA ILE A 44 6.86 14.89 -0.96
C ILE A 44 7.02 15.93 0.16
N GLU A 45 7.26 17.20 -0.19
CA GLU A 45 7.32 18.29 0.79
C GLU A 45 5.96 18.48 1.48
N GLU A 46 4.88 18.54 0.70
CA GLU A 46 3.52 18.63 1.24
C GLU A 46 3.18 17.41 2.10
N LEU A 47 3.43 16.20 1.61
CA LEU A 47 3.17 14.97 2.35
C LEU A 47 3.97 14.92 3.67
N TYR A 48 5.23 15.34 3.64
CA TYR A 48 6.08 15.39 4.84
C TYR A 48 5.53 16.39 5.87
N LEU A 49 5.07 17.57 5.44
CA LEU A 49 4.47 18.55 6.34
C LEU A 49 3.19 18.03 6.99
N LEU A 50 2.29 17.43 6.21
CA LEU A 50 1.03 16.86 6.69
C LEU A 50 1.28 15.74 7.72
N THR A 51 2.19 14.81 7.38
CA THR A 51 2.52 13.69 8.27
C THR A 51 3.26 14.13 9.53
N SER A 52 4.16 15.12 9.43
CA SER A 52 4.80 15.72 10.60
C SER A 52 3.79 16.40 11.52
N GLN A 53 2.79 17.10 10.97
CA GLN A 53 1.76 17.74 11.77
C GLN A 53 0.85 16.72 12.46
N ALA A 54 0.44 15.66 11.75
CA ALA A 54 -0.35 14.57 12.34
C ALA A 54 0.39 13.92 13.52
N LYS A 55 1.67 13.60 13.32
CA LYS A 55 2.51 13.03 14.38
C LYS A 55 2.64 13.97 15.59
N ASN A 56 2.87 15.26 15.37
CA ASN A 56 2.95 16.25 16.45
C ASN A 56 1.63 16.40 17.22
N ASN A 57 0.50 16.02 16.62
CA ASN A 57 -0.82 16.01 17.24
C ASN A 57 -1.19 14.67 17.91
N GLY A 58 -0.25 13.72 17.99
CA GLY A 58 -0.44 12.43 18.68
C GLY A 58 -0.80 11.26 17.76
N GLU A 59 -0.82 11.44 16.44
CA GLU A 59 -0.95 10.33 15.49
C GLU A 59 0.40 9.64 15.32
N ASP A 60 0.76 8.78 16.28
CA ASP A 60 2.04 8.06 16.28
C ASP A 60 2.17 7.07 15.11
N PHE A 61 1.03 6.58 14.60
CA PHE A 61 0.96 5.66 13.48
C PHE A 61 0.11 6.24 12.35
N ILE A 62 0.76 6.53 11.22
CA ILE A 62 0.09 7.01 10.01
C ILE A 62 -0.01 5.85 9.03
N PRO A 63 -1.22 5.31 8.78
CA PRO A 63 -1.39 4.17 7.87
C PRO A 63 -1.10 4.58 6.43
N ILE A 64 -0.31 3.76 5.73
CA ILE A 64 0.01 3.93 4.31
C ILE A 64 -0.57 2.74 3.56
N HIS A 65 -1.47 3.01 2.62
CA HIS A 65 -2.08 1.99 1.77
C HIS A 65 -1.70 2.25 0.31
N ILE A 66 -1.13 1.24 -0.34
CA ILE A 66 -0.66 1.29 -1.72
C ILE A 66 -1.51 0.33 -2.52
N TYR A 67 -2.13 0.83 -3.59
CA TYR A 67 -2.99 0.05 -4.48
C TYR A 67 -2.43 0.04 -5.91
N PRO A 68 -2.58 -1.05 -6.66
CA PRO A 68 -2.04 -1.16 -8.02
C PRO A 68 -2.76 -0.23 -9.01
N ILE A 69 -4.01 0.12 -8.70
CA ILE A 69 -4.86 0.98 -9.51
C ILE A 69 -5.83 1.76 -8.62
N LYS A 70 -6.51 2.75 -9.19
CA LYS A 70 -7.79 3.23 -8.66
C LYS A 70 -8.90 2.30 -9.13
N PHE A 71 -9.49 1.50 -8.24
CA PHE A 71 -10.50 0.50 -8.63
C PHE A 71 -11.80 1.12 -9.16
N ASN A 72 -12.13 2.34 -8.74
CA ASN A 72 -13.28 3.09 -9.26
C ASN A 72 -13.07 3.63 -10.70
N ASN A 73 -11.88 3.48 -11.28
CA ASN A 73 -11.60 3.84 -12.66
C ASN A 73 -11.77 2.60 -13.56
N THR A 74 -12.85 2.58 -14.35
CA THR A 74 -13.20 1.44 -15.22
C THR A 74 -12.05 1.02 -16.13
N LYS A 75 -11.36 1.97 -16.77
CA LYS A 75 -10.24 1.66 -17.68
C LYS A 75 -9.08 0.96 -16.95
N SER A 76 -8.77 1.40 -15.73
CA SER A 76 -7.70 0.82 -14.92
C SER A 76 -8.08 -0.58 -14.43
N ALA A 77 -9.33 -0.77 -14.00
CA ALA A 77 -9.86 -2.07 -13.58
C ALA A 77 -9.89 -3.09 -14.74
N GLU A 78 -10.35 -2.68 -15.92
CA GLU A 78 -10.33 -3.51 -17.13
C GLU A 78 -8.90 -3.90 -17.53
N TYR A 79 -7.97 -2.94 -17.49
CA TYR A 79 -6.57 -3.20 -17.78
C TYR A 79 -5.95 -4.17 -16.78
N LEU A 80 -6.17 -3.96 -15.47
CA LEU A 80 -5.70 -4.86 -14.43
C LEU A 80 -6.23 -6.27 -14.65
N GLY A 81 -7.55 -6.43 -14.84
CA GLY A 81 -8.16 -7.73 -15.09
C GLY A 81 -7.63 -8.45 -16.33
N LYS A 82 -7.22 -7.70 -17.37
CA LYS A 82 -6.57 -8.27 -18.56
C LYS A 82 -5.16 -8.78 -18.24
N VAL A 83 -4.33 -8.01 -17.51
CA VAL A 83 -2.93 -8.38 -17.24
C VAL A 83 -2.79 -9.46 -16.17
N SER A 84 -3.74 -9.57 -15.24
CA SER A 84 -3.73 -10.60 -14.19
C SER A 84 -4.53 -11.85 -14.55
N LYS A 85 -5.04 -11.98 -15.79
CA LYS A 85 -6.00 -13.04 -16.18
C LYS A 85 -5.50 -14.47 -15.91
N GLU A 86 -4.22 -14.72 -16.09
CA GLU A 86 -3.61 -16.06 -15.98
C GLU A 86 -3.05 -16.35 -14.57
N ASP A 87 -2.98 -15.34 -13.71
CA ASP A 87 -2.40 -15.43 -12.37
C ASP A 87 -3.50 -15.43 -11.31
N LYS A 88 -3.94 -16.63 -10.93
CA LYS A 88 -5.04 -16.82 -9.96
C LYS A 88 -4.68 -16.30 -8.57
N ASP A 89 -3.42 -16.44 -8.16
CA ASP A 89 -2.97 -16.00 -6.84
C ASP A 89 -2.94 -14.47 -6.79
N TYR A 90 -2.48 -13.83 -7.87
CA TYR A 90 -2.55 -12.38 -7.99
C TYR A 90 -4.00 -11.86 -8.06
N GLN A 91 -4.92 -12.54 -8.74
CA GLN A 91 -6.35 -12.19 -8.72
C GLN A 91 -6.94 -12.26 -7.31
N LEU A 92 -6.61 -13.30 -6.55
CA LEU A 92 -7.05 -13.43 -5.16
C LEU A 92 -6.50 -12.29 -4.30
N PHE A 93 -5.21 -11.96 -4.46
CA PHE A 93 -4.59 -10.83 -3.76
C PHE A 93 -5.23 -9.49 -4.13
N ILE A 94 -5.44 -9.21 -5.42
CA ILE A 94 -6.13 -8.00 -5.90
C ILE A 94 -7.50 -7.86 -5.25
N LYS A 95 -8.26 -8.97 -5.15
CA LYS A 95 -9.58 -8.96 -4.51
C LYS A 95 -9.52 -8.54 -3.05
N GLN A 96 -8.53 -9.02 -2.30
CA GLN A 96 -8.31 -8.63 -0.90
C GLN A 96 -8.00 -7.13 -0.78
N LEU A 97 -7.16 -6.60 -1.67
CA LEU A 97 -6.86 -5.17 -1.71
C LEU A 97 -8.09 -4.33 -2.08
N GLN A 98 -8.87 -4.78 -3.05
CA GLN A 98 -10.06 -4.09 -3.52
C GLN A 98 -11.11 -3.96 -2.41
N GLU A 99 -11.30 -4.98 -1.58
CA GLU A 99 -12.24 -4.93 -0.46
C GLU A 99 -11.94 -3.79 0.52
N VAL A 100 -10.66 -3.62 0.89
CA VAL A 100 -10.21 -2.52 1.75
C VAL A 100 -10.37 -1.17 1.04
N TYR A 101 -10.01 -1.11 -0.25
CA TYR A 101 -10.14 0.11 -1.06
C TYR A 101 -11.59 0.58 -1.13
N ASP A 102 -12.51 -0.32 -1.46
CA ASP A 102 -13.94 -0.02 -1.62
C ASP A 102 -14.55 0.42 -0.28
N TYR A 103 -14.17 -0.22 0.84
CA TYR A 103 -14.59 0.22 2.17
C TYR A 103 -14.12 1.64 2.47
N PHE A 104 -12.84 1.95 2.22
CA PHE A 104 -12.30 3.28 2.46
C PHE A 104 -12.97 4.33 1.57
N GLU A 105 -13.19 4.02 0.28
CA GLU A 105 -13.83 4.96 -0.64
C GLU A 105 -15.27 5.30 -0.22
N LEU A 106 -16.01 4.32 0.33
CA LEU A 106 -17.37 4.52 0.84
C LEU A 106 -17.41 5.28 2.17
N ASN A 107 -16.57 4.88 3.13
CA ASN A 107 -16.68 5.33 4.52
C ASN A 107 -15.72 6.47 4.89
N LYS A 108 -14.70 6.72 4.05
CA LYS A 108 -13.57 7.63 4.31
C LYS A 108 -12.85 7.33 5.63
N LYS A 109 -12.91 6.07 6.05
CA LYS A 109 -12.24 5.48 7.22
C LYS A 109 -11.74 4.12 6.83
N LEU A 110 -10.57 3.75 7.35
CA LEU A 110 -10.04 2.41 7.14
C LEU A 110 -10.85 1.39 7.95
N PRO A 111 -11.13 0.22 7.37
CA PRO A 111 -11.65 -0.89 8.17
C PRO A 111 -10.54 -1.42 9.09
N LEU A 112 -10.92 -2.28 10.03
CA LEU A 112 -9.94 -3.06 10.77
C LEU A 112 -9.40 -4.17 9.87
N ILE A 113 -8.09 -4.20 9.65
CA ILE A 113 -7.43 -5.11 8.72
C ILE A 113 -6.49 -6.01 9.51
N SER A 114 -6.52 -7.31 9.24
CA SER A 114 -5.59 -8.29 9.78
C SER A 114 -4.97 -9.15 8.70
N VAL A 115 -3.87 -9.82 9.03
CA VAL A 115 -3.21 -10.80 8.18
C VAL A 115 -3.39 -12.17 8.81
N ASN A 116 -3.96 -13.11 8.06
CA ASN A 116 -4.16 -14.46 8.55
C ASN A 116 -2.88 -15.31 8.48
N LYS A 117 -2.96 -16.56 8.94
CA LYS A 117 -1.81 -17.49 8.94
C LYS A 117 -1.26 -17.84 7.54
N LYS A 118 -2.01 -17.54 6.48
CA LYS A 118 -1.60 -17.73 5.09
C LYS A 118 -1.03 -16.46 4.45
N GLY A 119 -0.98 -15.33 5.17
CA GLY A 119 -0.54 -14.05 4.62
C GLY A 119 -1.65 -13.27 3.88
N GLU A 120 -2.90 -13.71 3.96
CA GLU A 120 -4.02 -13.04 3.29
C GLU A 120 -4.55 -11.90 4.18
N TYR A 121 -4.87 -10.76 3.55
CA TYR A 121 -5.52 -9.64 4.21
C TYR A 121 -7.01 -9.94 4.42
N ILE A 122 -7.51 -9.69 5.64
CA ILE A 122 -8.89 -9.90 6.06
C ILE A 122 -9.44 -8.61 6.66
N VAL A 123 -10.61 -8.17 6.19
CA VAL A 123 -11.41 -7.11 6.81
C VAL A 123 -12.25 -7.70 7.96
N MET A 124 -12.19 -7.07 9.13
CA MET A 124 -12.89 -7.49 10.36
C MET A 124 -14.11 -6.62 10.67
#